data_AF-A0A416VZ27-F1
#
_entry.id   AF-A0A416VZ27-F1
#
_cell.length_a   1.000
_cell.length_b   1.000
_cell.length_c   1.000
_cell.angle_alpha   90.00
_cell.angle_beta   90.00
_cell.angle_gamma   90.00
#
_symmetry.space_group_name_H-M   'P 1'
#
loop_
_entity.id
_entity.type
_entity.pdbx_description
1 polymer ?
#
loop_
_entity_poly.entity_id
_entity_poly.type
_entity_poly.pdbx_seq_one_letter_code
_entity_poly.pdbx_strand_id
1 'polypeptide(L)'
;MKTVTLIISSLFLLMTLGVNAQGPQHRGQRGQMNPEEMIKKSVEQMKTELKLNEQQEKQVKDLLTENFKQRGELMKKYQGQRDSVMFHMKKIEDQQNASLKKILTDDQYKTYVANQEKRKQEMEKRRKEMMDKRGGQRGGHGDPAVVNEEHECTGCGGCGKHK
;
A
#
# COMPACT_ATOMS: atom_id res chain seq x y z
N MET A 1 -26.24 -48.19 -37.19
CA MET A 1 -25.83 -47.79 -38.57
C MET A 1 -25.00 -46.53 -38.40
N LYS A 2 -23.65 -46.56 -38.46
CA LYS A 2 -22.81 -46.45 -39.68
C LYS A 2 -23.44 -45.38 -40.60
N THR A 3 -22.93 -44.16 -40.77
CA THR A 3 -21.59 -43.79 -41.24
C THR A 3 -21.39 -42.26 -41.18
N VAL A 4 -20.18 -41.83 -40.82
CA VAL A 4 -19.33 -40.86 -41.56
C VAL A 4 -19.98 -39.58 -42.12
N THR A 5 -19.59 -38.41 -41.59
CA THR A 5 -19.01 -37.31 -42.40
C THR A 5 -18.31 -36.28 -41.51
N LEU A 6 -17.02 -36.54 -41.26
CA LEU A 6 -16.04 -35.47 -41.10
C LEU A 6 -15.67 -35.01 -42.52
N ILE A 7 -15.46 -33.70 -42.68
CA ILE A 7 -14.37 -33.03 -43.41
C ILE A 7 -14.84 -31.77 -44.19
N ILE A 8 -14.50 -30.62 -43.62
CA ILE A 8 -13.74 -29.50 -44.22
C ILE A 8 -14.24 -28.92 -45.55
N SER A 9 -14.70 -27.67 -45.49
CA SER A 9 -14.41 -26.62 -46.49
C SER A 9 -15.03 -25.30 -46.02
N SER A 10 -14.27 -24.52 -45.26
CA SER A 10 -13.72 -23.24 -45.74
C SER A 10 -14.76 -22.11 -45.80
N LEU A 11 -14.82 -21.32 -44.73
CA LEU A 11 -15.18 -19.90 -44.85
C LEU A 11 -14.68 -19.10 -43.65
N PHE A 12 -14.08 -17.96 -43.97
CA PHE A 12 -13.63 -16.88 -43.12
C PHE A 12 -12.30 -17.04 -42.37
N LEU A 13 -11.25 -16.79 -43.16
CA LEU A 13 -10.08 -16.02 -42.75
C LEU A 13 -10.46 -14.75 -41.97
N LEU A 14 -9.58 -14.41 -41.03
CA LEU A 14 -9.19 -13.06 -40.58
C LEU A 14 -10.25 -12.22 -39.83
N MET A 15 -10.20 -12.30 -38.50
CA MET A 15 -10.31 -11.08 -37.69
C MET A 15 -9.27 -11.12 -36.57
N THR A 16 -8.16 -10.45 -36.87
CA THR A 16 -7.06 -10.11 -35.97
C THR A 16 -7.50 -9.09 -34.93
N LEU A 17 -7.01 -9.31 -33.70
CA LEU A 17 -6.75 -8.31 -32.65
C LEU A 17 -7.96 -7.63 -31.98
N GLY A 18 -8.50 -8.32 -30.99
CA GLY A 18 -9.17 -7.70 -29.84
C GLY A 18 -8.31 -7.80 -28.59
N VAL A 19 -7.20 -7.07 -28.54
CA VAL A 19 -6.45 -6.86 -27.29
C VAL A 19 -7.32 -5.97 -26.40
N ASN A 20 -8.14 -6.56 -25.55
CA ASN A 20 -8.76 -5.84 -24.44
C ASN A 20 -7.68 -5.61 -23.36
N ALA A 21 -6.75 -4.71 -23.66
CA ALA A 21 -5.93 -4.07 -22.64
C ALA A 21 -6.80 -3.04 -21.91
N GLN A 22 -6.69 -3.03 -20.58
CA GLN A 22 -7.28 -2.03 -19.67
C GLN A 22 -8.73 -2.28 -19.20
N GLY A 23 -8.98 -3.45 -18.61
CA GLY A 23 -9.86 -3.47 -17.45
C GLY A 23 -9.16 -2.78 -16.26
N PRO A 24 -9.86 -2.03 -15.39
CA PRO A 24 -9.24 -1.45 -14.20
C PRO A 24 -8.53 -2.57 -13.47
N GLN A 25 -7.22 -2.41 -13.32
CA GLN A 25 -6.37 -3.32 -12.55
C GLN A 25 -7.03 -3.46 -11.18
N HIS A 26 -7.80 -4.54 -11.01
CA HIS A 26 -8.31 -4.96 -9.71
C HIS A 26 -7.05 -5.09 -8.88
N ARG A 27 -6.74 -4.06 -8.07
CA ARG A 27 -5.99 -4.23 -6.85
C ARG A 27 -6.74 -5.36 -6.17
N GLY A 28 -6.21 -6.58 -6.31
CA GLY A 28 -6.81 -7.76 -5.73
C GLY A 28 -7.22 -7.37 -4.33
N GLN A 29 -8.51 -7.53 -4.06
CA GLN A 29 -9.09 -7.26 -2.76
C GLN A 29 -8.27 -8.11 -1.80
N ARG A 30 -7.21 -7.52 -1.22
CA ARG A 30 -6.39 -8.17 -0.21
C ARG A 30 -7.42 -8.43 0.87
N GLY A 31 -7.85 -9.68 0.96
CA GLY A 31 -8.88 -10.08 1.91
C GLY A 31 -8.51 -9.47 3.25
N GLN A 32 -9.50 -8.87 3.92
CA GLN A 32 -9.27 -8.37 5.28
C GLN A 32 -8.77 -9.56 6.09
N MET A 33 -7.49 -9.53 6.44
CA MET A 33 -6.89 -10.59 7.24
C MET A 33 -7.65 -10.62 8.57
N ASN A 34 -7.98 -11.81 9.08
CA ASN A 34 -8.68 -11.91 10.35
C ASN A 34 -7.79 -11.30 11.47
N PRO A 35 -8.32 -10.40 12.33
CA PRO A 35 -7.59 -9.86 13.48
C PRO A 35 -6.85 -10.90 14.32
N GLU A 36 -7.48 -12.04 14.59
CA GLU A 36 -6.88 -13.10 15.38
C GLU A 36 -5.66 -13.72 14.69
N GLU A 37 -5.74 -13.91 13.37
CA GLU A 37 -4.62 -14.41 12.57
C GLU A 37 -3.47 -13.41 12.51
N MET A 38 -3.78 -12.11 12.41
CA MET A 38 -2.76 -11.06 12.45
C MET A 38 -2.01 -11.05 13.78
N ILE A 39 -2.73 -11.14 14.90
CA ILE A 39 -2.14 -11.23 16.24
C ILE A 39 -1.30 -12.50 16.35
N LYS A 40 -1.85 -13.66 15.96
CA LYS A 40 -1.14 -14.94 16.01
C LYS A 40 0.19 -14.89 15.25
N LYS A 41 0.18 -14.39 14.00
CA LYS A 41 1.41 -14.24 13.21
C LYS A 41 2.42 -13.29 13.84
N SER A 42 1.95 -12.21 14.45
CA SER A 42 2.81 -11.25 15.14
C SER A 42 3.48 -11.88 16.37
N VAL A 43 2.72 -12.66 17.15
CA VAL A 43 3.23 -13.40 18.31
C VAL A 43 4.23 -14.47 17.87
N GLU A 44 3.91 -15.26 16.84
CA GLU A 44 4.83 -16.27 16.29
C GLU A 44 6.14 -15.65 15.81
N GLN A 45 6.06 -14.53 15.09
CA GLN A 45 7.26 -13.80 14.65
C GLN A 45 8.09 -13.32 15.85
N MET A 46 7.46 -12.71 16.87
CA MET A 46 8.17 -12.27 18.07
C MET A 46 8.77 -13.45 18.85
N LYS A 47 8.06 -14.58 18.92
CA LYS A 47 8.54 -15.82 19.54
C LYS A 47 9.82 -16.30 18.85
N THR A 48 9.85 -16.31 17.52
CA THR A 48 11.03 -16.73 16.76
C THR A 48 12.18 -15.73 16.87
N GLU A 49 11.91 -14.43 16.66
CA GLU A 49 12.94 -13.38 16.69
C GLU A 49 13.59 -13.22 18.07
N LEU A 50 12.80 -13.38 19.15
CA LEU A 50 13.23 -13.08 20.52
C LEU A 50 13.40 -14.34 21.38
N LYS A 51 13.11 -15.52 20.83
CA LYS A 51 13.12 -16.81 21.55
C LYS A 51 12.30 -16.73 22.85
N LEU A 52 11.05 -16.26 22.73
CA LEU A 52 10.17 -16.08 23.90
C LEU A 52 9.88 -17.42 24.56
N ASN A 53 9.86 -17.43 25.89
CA ASN A 53 9.30 -18.55 26.65
C ASN A 53 7.75 -18.50 26.65
N GLU A 54 7.11 -19.56 27.13
CA GLU A 54 5.64 -19.68 27.10
C GLU A 54 4.92 -18.56 27.88
N GLN A 55 5.47 -18.15 29.02
CA GLN A 55 4.90 -17.08 29.84
C GLN A 55 4.97 -15.74 29.10
N GLN A 56 6.12 -15.41 28.52
CA GLN A 56 6.32 -14.19 27.74
C GLN A 56 5.44 -14.19 26.49
N GLU A 57 5.33 -15.31 25.78
CA GLU A 57 4.47 -15.46 24.61
C GLU A 57 3.01 -15.14 24.96
N LYS A 58 2.50 -15.67 26.07
CA LYS A 58 1.13 -15.37 26.54
C LYS A 58 0.95 -13.89 26.84
N GLN A 59 1.89 -13.28 27.58
CA GLN A 59 1.84 -11.85 27.92
C GLN A 59 1.92 -10.96 26.68
N VAL A 60 2.76 -11.30 25.70
CA VAL A 60 2.86 -10.59 24.42
C VAL A 60 1.57 -10.74 23.63
N LYS A 61 0.96 -11.93 23.59
CA LYS A 61 -0.32 -12.14 22.92
C LYS A 61 -1.43 -11.27 23.51
N ASP A 62 -1.53 -11.21 24.83
CA ASP A 62 -2.53 -10.40 25.53
C ASP A 62 -2.30 -8.91 25.25
N LEU A 63 -1.05 -8.45 25.33
CA LEU A 63 -0.66 -7.07 25.02
C LEU A 63 -1.01 -6.68 23.58
N LEU A 64 -0.70 -7.54 22.60
CA LEU A 64 -0.97 -7.25 21.18
C LEU A 64 -2.47 -7.28 20.88
N THR A 65 -3.22 -8.15 21.54
CA THR A 65 -4.68 -8.20 21.42
C THR A 65 -5.31 -6.90 21.90
N GLU A 66 -4.89 -6.41 23.05
CA GLU A 66 -5.40 -5.15 23.61
C GLU A 66 -4.99 -3.95 22.74
N ASN A 67 -3.73 -3.88 22.33
CA ASN A 67 -3.25 -2.84 21.41
C ASN A 67 -4.07 -2.82 20.11
N PHE A 68 -4.37 -3.99 19.53
CA PHE A 68 -5.16 -4.07 18.31
C PHE A 68 -6.56 -3.47 18.49
N LYS A 69 -7.24 -3.81 19.59
CA LYS A 69 -8.55 -3.24 19.94
C LYS A 69 -8.49 -1.73 20.08
N GLN A 70 -7.53 -1.22 20.87
CA GLN A 70 -7.34 0.22 21.09
C GLN A 70 -7.07 0.97 19.79
N ARG A 71 -6.23 0.42 18.91
CA ARG A 71 -5.97 0.99 17.58
C ARG A 71 -7.24 1.01 16.73
N GLY A 72 -8.04 -0.05 16.75
CA GLY A 72 -9.31 -0.12 16.03
C GLY A 72 -10.32 0.93 16.50
N GLU A 73 -10.47 1.09 17.82
CA GLU A 73 -11.32 2.13 18.42
C GLU A 73 -10.82 3.54 18.10
N LEU A 74 -9.50 3.75 18.18
CA LEU A 74 -8.87 5.02 17.84
C LEU A 74 -9.17 5.43 16.39
N MET A 75 -8.99 4.50 15.45
CA MET A 75 -9.23 4.74 14.03
C MET A 75 -10.69 5.11 13.74
N LYS A 76 -11.64 4.48 14.46
CA LYS A 76 -13.06 4.83 14.37
C LYS A 76 -13.33 6.21 14.98
N LYS A 77 -12.79 6.48 16.17
CA LYS A 77 -13.03 7.72 16.92
C LYS A 77 -12.52 8.96 16.20
N TYR A 78 -11.35 8.87 15.56
CA TYR A 78 -10.69 10.00 14.89
C TYR A 78 -10.70 9.87 13.36
N GLN A 79 -11.74 9.22 12.82
CA GLN A 79 -11.88 9.05 11.37
C GLN A 79 -11.81 10.41 10.65
N GLY A 80 -10.96 10.50 9.63
CA GLY A 80 -10.72 11.74 8.88
C GLY A 80 -9.76 12.75 9.54
N GLN A 81 -9.41 12.58 10.82
CA GLN A 81 -8.51 13.47 11.56
C GLN A 81 -7.09 12.89 11.63
N ARG A 82 -6.32 13.10 10.56
CA ARG A 82 -4.99 12.47 10.40
C ARG A 82 -4.02 12.78 11.54
N ASP A 83 -3.95 14.03 11.97
CA ASP A 83 -3.01 14.46 13.01
C ASP A 83 -3.37 13.86 14.37
N SER A 84 -4.67 13.84 14.70
CA SER A 84 -5.18 13.19 15.92
C SER A 84 -4.87 11.69 15.93
N VAL A 85 -5.09 11.00 14.80
CA VAL A 85 -4.74 9.58 14.66
C VAL A 85 -3.23 9.38 14.85
N MET A 86 -2.39 10.19 14.21
CA MET A 86 -0.93 10.07 14.33
C MET A 86 -0.48 10.25 15.78
N PHE A 87 -0.95 11.31 16.44
CA PHE A 87 -0.59 11.63 17.82
C PHE A 87 -0.96 10.49 18.78
N HIS A 88 -2.19 9.99 18.69
CA HIS A 88 -2.65 8.94 19.59
C HIS A 88 -2.09 7.57 19.25
N MET A 89 -1.82 7.27 17.99
CA MET A 89 -1.11 6.04 17.59
C MET A 89 0.29 5.99 18.19
N LYS A 90 1.01 7.13 18.19
CA LYS A 90 2.32 7.22 18.84
C LYS A 90 2.24 6.92 20.33
N LYS A 91 1.21 7.44 21.03
CA LYS A 91 1.00 7.13 22.44
C LYS A 91 0.77 5.64 22.71
N ILE A 92 -0.04 4.99 21.87
CA ILE A 92 -0.27 3.54 21.96
C ILE A 92 1.03 2.78 21.74
N GLU A 93 1.84 3.18 20.75
CA GLU A 93 3.16 2.59 20.50
C GLU A 93 4.11 2.75 21.69
N ASP A 94 4.17 3.94 22.29
CA ASP A 94 5.00 4.21 23.48
C ASP A 94 4.57 3.34 24.68
N GLN A 95 3.25 3.19 24.89
CA GLN A 95 2.69 2.34 25.94
C GLN A 95 2.98 0.85 25.69
N GLN A 96 2.87 0.39 24.45
CA GLN A 96 3.22 -0.96 24.04
C GLN A 96 4.71 -1.23 24.31
N ASN A 97 5.59 -0.32 23.90
CA ASN A 97 7.03 -0.44 24.11
C ASN A 97 7.40 -0.48 25.60
N ALA A 98 6.76 0.35 26.43
CA ALA A 98 6.95 0.33 27.87
C ALA A 98 6.49 -1.00 28.51
N SER A 99 5.40 -1.57 28.01
CA SER A 99 4.89 -2.87 28.47
C SER A 99 5.79 -4.01 28.04
N LEU A 100 6.27 -4.00 26.79
CA LEU A 100 7.22 -5.00 26.28
C LEU A 100 8.53 -4.99 27.07
N LYS A 101 9.04 -3.82 27.47
CA LYS A 101 10.24 -3.73 28.30
C LYS A 101 10.11 -4.41 29.66
N LYS A 102 8.89 -4.55 30.19
CA LYS A 102 8.62 -5.27 31.45
C LYS A 102 8.44 -6.78 31.25
N ILE A 103 8.00 -7.20 30.06
CA ILE A 103 7.74 -8.62 29.72
C ILE A 103 9.03 -9.31 29.25
N LEU A 104 9.83 -8.60 28.47
CA LEU A 104 11.04 -9.10 27.84
C LEU A 104 12.24 -8.92 28.76
N THR A 105 13.26 -9.78 28.58
CA THR A 105 14.58 -9.52 29.17
C THR A 105 15.24 -8.34 28.45
N ASP A 106 16.27 -7.75 29.06
CA ASP A 106 17.00 -6.63 28.46
C ASP A 106 17.56 -6.96 27.07
N ASP A 107 18.11 -8.17 26.89
CA ASP A 107 18.68 -8.57 25.60
C ASP A 107 17.62 -8.87 24.54
N GLN A 108 16.48 -9.44 24.95
CA GLN A 108 15.32 -9.59 24.06
C GLN A 108 14.77 -8.22 23.64
N TYR A 109 14.67 -7.27 24.58
CA TYR A 109 14.19 -5.93 24.29
C TYR A 109 15.13 -5.17 23.35
N LYS A 110 16.45 -5.26 23.55
CA LYS A 110 17.45 -4.71 22.61
C LYS A 110 17.27 -5.29 21.20
N THR A 111 17.12 -6.61 21.11
CA THR A 111 16.88 -7.30 19.82
C THR A 111 15.59 -6.81 19.16
N TYR A 112 14.52 -6.68 19.94
CA TYR A 112 13.24 -6.15 19.47
C TYR A 112 13.38 -4.74 18.89
N VAL A 113 14.04 -3.81 19.60
CA VAL A 113 14.26 -2.43 19.14
C VAL A 113 15.10 -2.41 17.86
N ALA A 114 16.17 -3.20 17.79
CA ALA A 114 17.00 -3.30 16.60
C ALA A 114 16.22 -3.80 15.38
N ASN A 115 15.37 -4.83 15.56
CA ASN A 115 14.52 -5.36 14.51
C ASN A 115 13.46 -4.34 14.04
N GLN A 116 12.88 -3.57 14.98
CA GLN A 116 11.95 -2.49 14.65
C GLN A 116 12.61 -1.41 13.79
N GLU A 117 13.80 -0.96 14.18
CA GLU A 117 14.54 0.06 13.43
C GLU A 117 14.94 -0.45 12.04
N LYS A 118 15.41 -1.69 11.93
CA LYS A 118 15.71 -2.32 10.64
C LYS A 118 14.48 -2.35 9.72
N ARG A 119 13.33 -2.79 10.22
CA ARG A 119 12.06 -2.81 9.46
C ARG A 119 11.66 -1.40 9.01
N LYS A 120 11.84 -0.39 9.87
CA LYS A 120 11.55 1.01 9.55
C LYS A 120 12.44 1.51 8.41
N GLN A 121 13.75 1.25 8.47
CA GLN A 121 14.70 1.61 7.41
C GLN A 121 14.38 0.92 6.09
N GLU A 122 14.05 -0.37 6.12
CA GLU A 122 13.62 -1.11 4.93
C GLU A 122 12.34 -0.52 4.31
N MET A 123 11.37 -0.12 5.13
CA MET A 123 10.16 0.55 4.67
C MET A 123 10.45 1.92 4.07
N GLU A 124 11.32 2.71 4.69
CA GLU A 124 11.74 4.03 4.18
C GLU A 124 12.46 3.90 2.84
N LYS A 125 13.37 2.93 2.71
CA LYS A 125 14.05 2.60 1.44
C LYS A 125 13.04 2.23 0.35
N ARG A 126 12.12 1.30 0.65
CA ARG A 126 11.05 0.91 -0.28
C ARG A 126 10.15 2.08 -0.68
N ARG A 127 9.85 2.98 0.27
CA ARG A 127 9.06 4.19 -0.01
C ARG A 127 9.79 5.10 -0.98
N LYS A 128 11.09 5.32 -0.78
CA LYS A 128 11.94 6.13 -1.68
C LYS A 128 11.99 5.51 -3.08
N GLU A 129 12.28 4.22 -3.19
CA GLU A 129 12.30 3.50 -4.48
C GLU A 129 10.96 3.60 -5.23
N MET A 130 9.83 3.54 -4.52
CA MET A 130 8.52 3.73 -5.12
C MET A 130 8.27 5.17 -5.59
N MET A 131 8.77 6.18 -4.86
CA MET A 131 8.68 7.59 -5.26
C MET A 131 9.52 7.84 -6.52
N ASP A 132 10.75 7.33 -6.56
CA ASP A 132 11.65 7.45 -7.72
C ASP A 132 11.04 6.79 -8.96
N LYS A 133 10.45 5.60 -8.81
CA LYS A 133 9.72 4.91 -9.90
C LYS A 133 8.44 5.64 -10.34
N ARG A 134 7.74 6.33 -9.43
CA ARG A 134 6.56 7.15 -9.78
C ARG A 134 6.92 8.48 -10.43
N GLY A 135 8.12 9.01 -10.15
CA GLY A 135 8.66 10.21 -10.79
C GLY A 135 9.06 10.01 -12.26
N GLY A 136 9.33 8.77 -12.68
CA GLY A 136 9.71 8.42 -14.06
C GLY A 136 8.56 8.12 -15.02
N GLN A 137 7.32 7.99 -14.53
CA GLN A 137 6.15 7.62 -15.36
C GLN A 137 4.95 8.54 -15.06
N ARG A 138 5.15 9.84 -15.25
CA ARG A 138 4.05 10.81 -15.39
C ARG A 138 4.27 11.71 -16.60
N GLY A 139 4.86 11.16 -17.67
CA GLY A 139 4.75 11.70 -19.03
C GLY A 139 3.58 10.98 -19.72
N GLY A 140 2.39 11.57 -19.63
CA GLY A 140 1.15 10.95 -20.10
C GLY A 140 -0.11 11.78 -19.82
N HIS A 141 0.04 13.10 -19.70
CA HIS A 141 -0.97 14.01 -20.21
C HIS A 141 -0.28 14.67 -21.39
N GLY A 142 -0.87 14.49 -22.58
CA GLY A 142 -0.25 14.85 -23.84
C GLY A 142 0.28 16.27 -23.82
N ASP A 143 1.46 16.43 -24.41
CA ASP A 143 1.90 17.72 -24.90
C ASP A 143 0.73 18.37 -25.67
N PRO A 144 0.36 19.64 -25.39
CA PRO A 144 -0.40 20.38 -26.39
C PRO A 144 0.51 20.40 -27.61
N ALA A 145 0.05 19.75 -28.69
CA ALA A 145 0.74 19.72 -29.96
C ALA A 145 1.26 21.13 -30.26
N VAL A 146 2.57 21.22 -30.50
CA VAL A 146 3.17 22.39 -31.13
C VAL A 146 2.60 22.41 -32.54
N VAL A 147 1.49 23.10 -32.73
CA VAL A 147 0.96 23.42 -34.05
C VAL A 147 1.88 24.50 -34.59
N ASN A 148 2.87 24.09 -35.37
CA ASN A 148 3.47 24.97 -36.36
C ASN A 148 2.43 25.17 -37.46
N GLU A 149 1.53 26.14 -37.26
CA GLU A 149 0.83 26.78 -38.36
C GLU A 149 1.18 28.26 -38.32
N GLU A 150 1.90 28.67 -39.37
CA GLU A 150 2.16 30.05 -39.73
C GLU A 150 0.82 30.75 -39.95
N HIS A 151 0.28 31.38 -38.91
CA HIS A 151 -0.81 32.32 -39.08
C HIS A 151 -0.25 33.74 -39.10
N GLU A 152 -0.16 34.26 -40.32
CA GLU A 152 0.10 35.65 -40.65
C GLU A 152 -0.73 36.59 -39.77
N CYS A 153 -0.05 37.31 -38.87
CA CYS A 153 -0.65 38.45 -38.18
C CYS A 153 -0.67 39.66 -39.12
N THR A 154 -1.67 39.73 -39.99
CA THR A 154 -2.07 40.98 -40.65
C THR A 154 -3.21 41.62 -39.86
N GLY A 155 -2.94 42.74 -39.19
CA GLY A 155 -4.02 43.60 -38.68
C GLY A 155 -3.67 44.41 -37.45
N CYS A 156 -3.12 45.62 -37.67
CA CYS A 156 -3.01 46.68 -36.67
C CYS A 156 -4.39 47.17 -36.15
N GLY A 157 -4.39 47.64 -34.90
CA GLY A 157 -5.33 48.64 -34.36
C GLY A 157 -6.17 48.12 -33.19
N GLY A 158 -6.18 48.71 -32.00
CA GLY A 158 -5.59 49.94 -31.49
C GLY A 158 -5.83 50.04 -29.98
N CYS A 159 -5.08 50.93 -29.32
CA CYS A 159 -5.14 51.21 -27.88
C CYS A 159 -6.42 51.97 -27.45
N GLY A 160 -6.82 51.76 -26.18
CA GLY A 160 -7.66 52.66 -25.37
C GLY A 160 -9.07 52.10 -25.07
N LYS A 161 -9.66 52.23 -23.88
CA LYS A 161 -9.40 53.09 -22.71
C LYS A 161 -9.94 52.41 -21.44
N HIS A 162 -9.31 52.73 -20.32
CA HIS A 162 -9.93 52.72 -19.00
C HIS A 162 -11.20 53.57 -18.95
N LYS A 163 -12.27 53.02 -18.37
CA LYS A 163 -13.08 53.69 -17.34
C LYS A 163 -13.81 52.65 -16.50
#